data_AF-A0A228JQ49-F1
#
_entry.id   AF-A0A228JQ49-F1
#
_cell.length_a   1.000
_cell.length_b   1.000
_cell.length_c   1.000
_cell.angle_alpha   90.00
_cell.angle_beta   90.00
_cell.angle_gamma   90.00
#
_symmetry.space_group_name_H-M   'P 1'
#
loop_
_entity.id
_entity.type
_entity.pdbx_description
1 polymer ?
#
loop_
_entity_poly.entity_id
_entity_poly.type
_entity_poly.pdbx_seq_one_letter_code
_entity_poly.pdbx_strand_id
1 'polypeptide(L)'
;MTQTMKAAVVHAFGEPLRIEEVPVPTPGPGQILVNIKASGVCHTDLHAADGDWPVKPTLPFIPGHEGVGIVAAVGAGVTHVREGDRVGVPWLYTACGHCEYCHTGWETLCHGQQNTGYSVNGSYAEYVLADPDYVGHLPAQVAFDEIAPILCAGVTVYKGIRVTDTRPGQWLAISGIGGLGHVAVQYARAMGLHVAAIDISPDKLALARQLGAELTIDASIDDPAKVIQKEIGGAHGVLVTAVSRSAFAQALGMVRRGGTVALNGLPPGDFPLPIFSTVLNGITVRGSIVGTRRDLQESLDFAADGLVRAHIHRDRLGNINDVFAKLREGKVDGRIVLTDMH
;
A
#
# COMPACT_ATOMS: atom_id res chain seq x y z
N MET A 1 -19.18 11.71 31.12
CA MET A 1 -18.38 12.51 30.18
C MET A 1 -18.09 11.61 29.00
N THR A 2 -18.25 12.09 27.76
CA THR A 2 -17.88 11.30 26.57
C THR A 2 -16.37 11.10 26.58
N GLN A 3 -15.89 9.88 26.45
CA GLN A 3 -14.46 9.58 26.34
C GLN A 3 -13.92 10.20 25.04
N THR A 4 -12.80 10.90 25.10
CA THR A 4 -12.12 11.49 23.94
C THR A 4 -10.85 10.73 23.59
N MET A 5 -10.37 10.97 22.38
CA MET A 5 -9.10 10.51 21.86
C MET A 5 -8.44 11.59 21.00
N LYS A 6 -7.12 11.55 20.89
CA LYS A 6 -6.35 12.29 19.91
C LYS A 6 -6.49 11.70 18.51
N ALA A 7 -6.63 12.58 17.53
CA ALA A 7 -6.60 12.25 16.12
C ALA A 7 -5.92 13.36 15.30
N ALA A 8 -5.33 13.00 14.16
CA ALA A 8 -4.90 13.95 13.14
C ALA A 8 -6.00 14.09 12.08
N VAL A 9 -6.56 15.30 11.96
CA VAL A 9 -7.77 15.56 11.19
C VAL A 9 -7.49 16.53 10.05
N VAL A 10 -7.97 16.18 8.86
CA VAL A 10 -7.97 17.04 7.68
C VAL A 10 -9.28 17.83 7.67
N HIS A 11 -9.19 19.15 7.79
CA HIS A 11 -10.34 20.07 7.75
C HIS A 11 -10.51 20.76 6.40
N ALA A 12 -9.42 20.90 5.64
CA ALA A 12 -9.39 21.51 4.31
C ALA A 12 -8.28 20.86 3.48
N PHE A 13 -8.50 20.72 2.18
CA PHE A 13 -7.52 20.09 1.30
C PHE A 13 -6.26 20.96 1.15
N GLY A 14 -5.08 20.33 1.22
CA GLY A 14 -3.77 20.98 1.10
C GLY A 14 -3.31 21.74 2.35
N GLU A 15 -4.15 21.82 3.40
CA GLU A 15 -3.80 22.44 4.67
C GLU A 15 -3.13 21.42 5.62
N PRO A 16 -2.29 21.87 6.57
CA PRO A 16 -1.74 21.00 7.60
C PRO A 16 -2.84 20.31 8.41
N LEU A 17 -2.62 19.04 8.76
CA LEU A 17 -3.50 18.28 9.64
C LEU A 17 -3.47 18.89 11.04
N ARG A 18 -4.63 18.89 11.70
CA ARG A 18 -4.77 19.35 13.08
C ARG A 18 -4.80 18.16 14.02
N ILE A 19 -3.98 18.20 15.06
CA ILE A 19 -4.06 17.25 16.17
C ILE A 19 -5.12 17.76 17.14
N GLU A 20 -6.20 17.01 17.31
CA GLU A 20 -7.34 17.42 18.13
C GLU A 20 -7.91 16.27 18.97
N GLU A 21 -8.59 16.63 20.06
CA GLU A 21 -9.37 15.70 20.88
C GLU A 21 -10.76 15.53 20.23
N VAL A 22 -11.06 14.31 19.79
CA VAL A 22 -12.35 13.91 19.20
C VAL A 22 -13.02 12.85 20.08
N PRO A 23 -14.35 12.67 20.03
CA PRO A 23 -15.00 11.57 20.72
C PRO A 23 -14.49 10.19 20.26
N VAL A 24 -14.26 9.27 21.19
CA VAL A 24 -14.02 7.86 20.85
C VAL A 24 -15.29 7.29 20.22
N PRO A 25 -15.23 6.72 19.00
CA PRO A 25 -16.41 6.16 18.37
C PRO A 25 -16.87 4.89 19.10
N THR A 26 -18.18 4.69 19.19
CA THR A 26 -18.78 3.47 19.78
C THR A 26 -19.14 2.49 18.66
N PRO A 27 -18.73 1.20 18.73
CA PRO A 27 -19.06 0.25 17.68
C PRO A 27 -20.56 -0.06 17.67
N GLY A 28 -21.19 0.12 16.49
CA GLY A 28 -22.56 -0.30 16.24
C GLY A 28 -22.67 -1.82 16.00
N PRO A 29 -23.89 -2.35 15.73
CA PRO A 29 -24.06 -3.74 15.32
C PRO A 29 -23.18 -4.08 14.11
N GLY A 30 -22.52 -5.23 14.16
CA GLY A 30 -21.61 -5.69 13.11
C GLY A 30 -20.26 -4.96 13.04
N GLN A 31 -19.95 -4.04 13.95
CA GLN A 31 -18.68 -3.31 13.96
C GLN A 31 -17.81 -3.70 15.15
N ILE A 32 -16.52 -3.42 15.05
CA ILE A 32 -15.57 -3.49 16.16
C ILE A 32 -14.88 -2.15 16.35
N LEU A 33 -14.39 -1.89 17.56
CA LEU A 33 -13.50 -0.79 17.89
C LEU A 33 -12.08 -1.33 18.06
N VAL A 34 -11.11 -0.75 17.39
CA VAL A 34 -9.71 -1.15 17.46
C VAL A 34 -8.90 -0.05 18.14
N ASN A 35 -8.16 -0.41 19.20
CA ASN A 35 -7.16 0.45 19.84
C ASN A 35 -5.87 0.37 19.03
N ILE A 36 -5.53 1.45 18.34
CA ILE A 36 -4.40 1.52 17.41
C ILE A 36 -3.08 1.50 18.18
N LYS A 37 -2.20 0.58 17.79
CA LYS A 37 -0.84 0.43 18.35
C LYS A 37 0.23 0.94 17.39
N ALA A 38 -0.04 0.89 16.09
CA ALA A 38 0.77 1.53 15.09
C ALA A 38 -0.07 1.87 13.86
N SER A 39 0.32 2.90 13.10
CA SER A 39 -0.28 3.22 11.81
C SER A 39 0.80 3.59 10.80
N GLY A 40 0.91 2.82 9.72
CA GLY A 40 1.79 3.17 8.62
C GLY A 40 1.32 4.44 7.89
N VAL A 41 2.27 5.13 7.26
CA VAL A 41 2.02 6.38 6.52
C VAL A 41 2.19 6.15 5.03
N CYS A 42 1.08 6.20 4.29
CA CYS A 42 1.01 5.95 2.87
C CYS A 42 1.03 7.24 2.03
N HIS A 43 1.56 7.16 0.81
CA HIS A 43 1.49 8.28 -0.13
C HIS A 43 0.03 8.60 -0.52
N THR A 44 -0.86 7.60 -0.46
CA THR A 44 -2.31 7.80 -0.59
C THR A 44 -2.86 8.74 0.49
N ASP A 45 -2.29 8.78 1.69
CA ASP A 45 -2.77 9.72 2.72
C ASP A 45 -2.44 11.18 2.35
N LEU A 46 -1.36 11.41 1.58
CA LEU A 46 -1.06 12.71 0.97
C LEU A 46 -2.09 13.06 -0.12
N HIS A 47 -2.36 12.14 -1.05
CA HIS A 47 -3.36 12.34 -2.10
C HIS A 47 -4.74 12.67 -1.51
N ALA A 48 -5.12 11.98 -0.42
CA ALA A 48 -6.35 12.23 0.31
C ALA A 48 -6.37 13.63 0.96
N ALA A 49 -5.31 13.99 1.68
CA ALA A 49 -5.19 15.29 2.35
C ALA A 49 -5.08 16.46 1.37
N ASP A 50 -4.46 16.26 0.20
CA ASP A 50 -4.31 17.28 -0.85
C ASP A 50 -5.55 17.32 -1.79
N GLY A 51 -6.39 16.28 -1.76
CA GLY A 51 -7.63 16.20 -2.54
C GLY A 51 -7.39 16.24 -4.05
N ASP A 52 -6.32 15.59 -4.51
CA ASP A 52 -5.83 15.66 -5.90
C ASP A 52 -6.43 14.61 -6.85
N TRP A 53 -7.15 13.62 -6.30
CA TRP A 53 -7.90 12.65 -7.08
C TRP A 53 -9.30 13.14 -7.51
N PRO A 54 -9.87 12.60 -8.61
CA PRO A 54 -11.19 13.00 -9.10
C PRO A 54 -12.34 12.79 -8.10
N VAL A 55 -12.30 11.69 -7.35
CA VAL A 55 -13.27 11.38 -6.29
C VAL A 55 -12.61 11.73 -4.97
N LYS A 56 -13.11 12.74 -4.24
CA LYS A 56 -12.46 13.28 -3.05
C LYS A 56 -13.04 12.70 -1.74
N PRO A 57 -12.27 12.67 -0.64
CA PRO A 57 -12.80 12.43 0.70
C PRO A 57 -13.88 13.45 1.08
N THR A 58 -14.77 13.09 2.01
CA THR A 58 -15.65 14.07 2.65
C THR A 58 -14.90 14.71 3.81
N LEU A 59 -14.86 16.05 3.87
CA LEU A 59 -14.23 16.79 4.97
C LEU A 59 -15.23 17.03 6.13
N PRO A 60 -14.78 17.06 7.40
CA PRO A 60 -13.45 16.64 7.84
C PRO A 60 -13.32 15.11 7.90
N PHE A 61 -12.10 14.59 7.80
CA PHE A 61 -11.82 13.16 7.99
C PHE A 61 -10.47 12.92 8.65
N ILE A 62 -10.33 11.74 9.26
CA ILE A 62 -9.08 11.21 9.83
C ILE A 62 -8.45 10.27 8.78
N PRO A 63 -7.22 10.51 8.28
CA PRO A 63 -6.55 9.60 7.34
C PRO A 63 -6.00 8.32 8.00
N GLY A 64 -5.28 7.50 7.22
CA GLY A 64 -4.58 6.32 7.70
C GLY A 64 -5.35 5.02 7.43
N HIS A 65 -4.73 4.11 6.69
CA HIS A 65 -5.28 2.79 6.29
C HIS A 65 -4.23 1.67 6.38
N GLU A 66 -3.18 1.92 7.16
CA GLU A 66 -2.17 0.95 7.58
C GLU A 66 -2.22 0.80 9.11
N GLY A 67 -3.40 1.00 9.70
CA GLY A 67 -3.64 0.94 11.14
C GLY A 67 -3.71 -0.47 11.66
N VAL A 68 -2.98 -0.76 12.73
CA VAL A 68 -2.96 -2.06 13.38
C VAL A 68 -3.07 -1.92 14.89
N GLY A 69 -3.74 -2.87 15.52
CA GLY A 69 -3.98 -2.77 16.95
C GLY A 69 -4.69 -3.96 17.55
N ILE A 70 -5.32 -3.69 18.68
CA ILE A 70 -6.04 -4.69 19.47
C ILE A 70 -7.52 -4.33 19.47
N VAL A 71 -8.38 -5.31 19.25
CA VAL A 71 -9.83 -5.13 19.38
C VAL A 71 -10.16 -4.75 20.82
N ALA A 72 -10.73 -3.56 21.00
CA ALA A 72 -11.02 -2.96 22.30
C ALA A 72 -12.50 -3.08 22.69
N ALA A 73 -13.40 -3.17 21.72
CA ALA A 73 -14.82 -3.41 21.94
C ALA A 73 -15.45 -4.06 20.70
N VAL A 74 -16.51 -4.83 20.92
CA VAL A 74 -17.21 -5.57 19.87
C VAL A 74 -18.70 -5.22 19.88
N GLY A 75 -19.21 -4.86 18.71
CA GLY A 75 -20.63 -4.58 18.50
C GLY A 75 -21.50 -5.83 18.43
N ALA A 76 -22.81 -5.66 18.56
CA ALA A 76 -23.75 -6.77 18.52
C ALA A 76 -23.68 -7.56 17.20
N GLY A 77 -23.72 -8.90 17.29
CA GLY A 77 -23.76 -9.79 16.12
C GLY A 77 -22.40 -10.21 15.56
N VAL A 78 -21.29 -9.63 16.03
CA VAL A 78 -19.94 -10.06 15.66
C VAL A 78 -19.55 -11.29 16.47
N THR A 79 -19.11 -12.37 15.81
CA THR A 79 -18.84 -13.66 16.47
C THR A 79 -17.48 -14.28 16.11
N HIS A 80 -16.86 -13.87 15.01
CA HIS A 80 -15.59 -14.39 14.51
C HIS A 80 -14.36 -13.57 14.92
N VAL A 81 -14.58 -12.42 15.56
CA VAL A 81 -13.56 -11.55 16.17
C VAL A 81 -14.00 -11.20 17.58
N ARG A 82 -13.05 -11.10 18.52
CA ARG A 82 -13.30 -10.78 19.94
C ARG A 82 -12.32 -9.74 20.47
N GLU A 83 -12.67 -9.13 21.61
CA GLU A 83 -11.76 -8.25 22.35
C GLU A 83 -10.43 -8.96 22.65
N GLY A 84 -9.32 -8.24 22.51
CA GLY A 84 -7.97 -8.78 22.65
C GLY A 84 -7.35 -9.34 21.37
N ASP A 85 -8.14 -9.60 20.33
CA ASP A 85 -7.59 -10.05 19.05
C ASP A 85 -6.73 -8.96 18.38
N ARG A 86 -5.72 -9.39 17.62
CA ARG A 86 -4.82 -8.50 16.88
C ARG A 86 -5.30 -8.35 15.45
N VAL A 87 -5.66 -7.14 15.07
CA VAL A 87 -6.26 -6.85 13.76
C VAL A 87 -5.64 -5.61 13.12
N GLY A 88 -5.66 -5.56 11.79
CA GLY A 88 -5.35 -4.37 11.02
C GLY A 88 -6.53 -3.91 10.18
N VAL A 89 -6.65 -2.61 9.95
CA VAL A 89 -7.75 -1.98 9.22
C VAL A 89 -7.20 -1.46 7.88
N PRO A 90 -7.28 -2.26 6.80
CA PRO A 90 -6.65 -1.95 5.51
C PRO A 90 -7.43 -0.90 4.73
N TRP A 91 -6.96 -0.55 3.53
CA TRP A 91 -7.67 0.35 2.60
C TRP A 91 -9.10 -0.11 2.29
N LEU A 92 -9.31 -1.40 1.99
CA LEU A 92 -10.64 -1.95 1.75
C LEU A 92 -11.36 -2.13 3.09
N TYR A 93 -12.10 -1.11 3.52
CA TYR A 93 -12.79 -1.10 4.81
C TYR A 93 -13.95 -2.09 4.84
N THR A 94 -14.75 -2.10 3.78
CA THR A 94 -15.88 -3.01 3.59
C THR A 94 -16.20 -3.12 2.10
N ALA A 95 -16.99 -4.12 1.74
CA ALA A 95 -17.59 -4.28 0.42
C ALA A 95 -18.99 -4.92 0.56
N CYS A 96 -19.82 -4.80 -0.48
CA CYS A 96 -21.23 -5.23 -0.40
C CYS A 96 -21.43 -6.75 -0.23
N GLY A 97 -20.44 -7.58 -0.57
CA GLY A 97 -20.50 -9.04 -0.43
C GLY A 97 -21.38 -9.77 -1.46
N HIS A 98 -22.16 -9.07 -2.28
CA HIS A 98 -23.16 -9.69 -3.16
C HIS A 98 -23.16 -9.23 -4.63
N CYS A 99 -22.32 -8.26 -5.02
CA CYS A 99 -22.19 -7.89 -6.44
C CYS A 99 -21.34 -8.92 -7.19
N GLU A 100 -21.35 -8.86 -8.53
CA GLU A 100 -20.55 -9.75 -9.39
C GLU A 100 -19.08 -9.80 -8.96
N TYR A 101 -18.46 -8.66 -8.66
CA TYR A 101 -17.08 -8.60 -8.21
C TYR A 101 -16.87 -9.28 -6.86
N CYS A 102 -17.75 -9.04 -5.88
CA CYS A 102 -17.64 -9.69 -4.56
C CYS A 102 -17.84 -11.21 -4.68
N HIS A 103 -18.79 -11.66 -5.50
CA HIS A 103 -19.06 -13.08 -5.70
C HIS A 103 -17.98 -13.82 -6.48
N THR A 104 -17.19 -13.11 -7.30
CA THR A 104 -16.10 -13.70 -8.09
C THR A 104 -14.73 -13.54 -7.44
N GLY A 105 -14.66 -13.10 -6.18
CA GLY A 105 -13.39 -12.92 -5.45
C GLY A 105 -12.59 -11.69 -5.89
N TRP A 106 -13.29 -10.65 -6.35
CA TRP A 106 -12.76 -9.35 -6.73
C TRP A 106 -13.38 -8.23 -5.89
N GLU A 107 -13.57 -8.44 -4.58
CA GLU A 107 -14.19 -7.44 -3.70
C GLU A 107 -13.51 -6.06 -3.72
N THR A 108 -12.23 -5.98 -4.16
CA THR A 108 -11.51 -4.71 -4.38
C THR A 108 -12.11 -3.84 -5.50
N LEU A 109 -12.92 -4.42 -6.38
CA LEU A 109 -13.63 -3.73 -7.47
C LEU A 109 -15.10 -3.44 -7.11
N CYS A 110 -15.51 -3.69 -5.87
CA CYS A 110 -16.87 -3.43 -5.44
C CYS A 110 -17.20 -1.93 -5.50
N HIS A 111 -18.27 -1.56 -6.21
CA HIS A 111 -18.75 -0.17 -6.25
C HIS A 111 -19.38 0.31 -4.93
N GLY A 112 -19.81 -0.61 -4.08
CA GLY A 112 -20.32 -0.31 -2.73
C GLY A 112 -19.25 -0.38 -1.65
N GLN A 113 -17.96 -0.42 -2.02
CA GLN A 113 -16.88 -0.44 -1.03
C GLN A 113 -16.78 0.89 -0.29
N GLN A 114 -16.29 0.83 0.95
CA GLN A 114 -15.78 2.01 1.65
C GLN A 114 -14.28 1.86 1.82
N ASN A 115 -13.59 2.99 1.95
CA ASN A 115 -12.14 3.04 2.07
C ASN A 115 -11.71 3.74 3.35
N THR A 116 -10.92 3.02 4.16
CA THR A 116 -10.41 3.47 5.45
C THR A 116 -9.53 4.71 5.27
N GLY A 117 -9.69 5.71 6.14
CA GLY A 117 -8.90 6.94 6.05
C GLY A 117 -9.22 7.78 4.81
N TYR A 118 -10.38 7.57 4.17
CA TYR A 118 -10.79 8.24 2.94
C TYR A 118 -12.29 8.52 2.90
N SER A 119 -13.12 7.49 2.72
CA SER A 119 -14.59 7.63 2.75
C SER A 119 -15.16 7.43 4.15
N VAL A 120 -14.39 6.77 5.03
CA VAL A 120 -14.64 6.64 6.46
C VAL A 120 -13.37 7.00 7.22
N ASN A 121 -13.50 7.39 8.49
CA ASN A 121 -12.34 7.75 9.31
C ASN A 121 -11.36 6.57 9.47
N GLY A 122 -10.08 6.91 9.45
CA GLY A 122 -8.96 5.98 9.50
C GLY A 122 -8.19 5.98 10.81
N SER A 123 -6.96 5.48 10.74
CA SER A 123 -6.14 5.09 11.88
C SER A 123 -5.14 6.13 12.36
N TYR A 124 -5.16 7.36 11.85
CA TYR A 124 -4.43 8.48 12.47
C TYR A 124 -5.14 9.00 13.72
N ALA A 125 -5.49 8.09 14.60
CA ALA A 125 -6.20 8.29 15.86
C ALA A 125 -5.90 7.15 16.83
N GLU A 126 -6.14 7.33 18.13
CA GLU A 126 -5.93 6.27 19.12
C GLU A 126 -6.90 5.09 18.94
N TYR A 127 -8.10 5.33 18.42
CA TYR A 127 -9.10 4.29 18.12
C TYR A 127 -9.73 4.48 16.74
N VAL A 128 -10.11 3.37 16.11
CA VAL A 128 -10.84 3.38 14.84
C VAL A 128 -11.94 2.31 14.86
N LEU A 129 -13.08 2.60 14.23
CA LEU A 129 -14.08 1.58 13.94
C LEU A 129 -13.61 0.73 12.77
N ALA A 130 -13.97 -0.54 12.74
CA ALA A 130 -13.73 -1.42 11.60
C ALA A 130 -14.89 -2.38 11.36
N ASP A 131 -15.03 -2.80 10.12
CA ASP A 131 -15.84 -3.96 9.74
C ASP A 131 -15.00 -5.23 9.97
N PRO A 132 -15.38 -6.10 10.93
CA PRO A 132 -14.62 -7.31 11.25
C PRO A 132 -14.57 -8.32 10.10
N ASP A 133 -15.41 -8.20 9.06
CA ASP A 133 -15.36 -9.10 7.90
C ASP A 133 -14.22 -8.76 6.92
N TYR A 134 -13.56 -7.61 7.10
CA TYR A 134 -12.55 -7.07 6.17
C TYR A 134 -11.23 -6.68 6.84
N VAL A 135 -11.11 -6.85 8.16
CA VAL A 135 -9.83 -6.64 8.85
C VAL A 135 -8.79 -7.69 8.45
N GLY A 136 -7.51 -7.29 8.49
CA GLY A 136 -6.40 -8.24 8.41
C GLY A 136 -6.19 -8.91 9.76
N HIS A 137 -6.13 -10.24 9.80
CA HIS A 137 -5.83 -10.99 11.02
C HIS A 137 -4.32 -11.09 11.22
N LEU A 138 -3.80 -10.44 12.27
CA LEU A 138 -2.36 -10.24 12.39
C LEU A 138 -1.65 -11.44 13.02
N PRO A 139 -0.48 -11.84 12.50
CA PRO A 139 0.32 -12.90 13.09
C PRO A 139 0.82 -12.51 14.49
N ALA A 140 0.76 -13.44 15.44
CA ALA A 140 1.13 -13.18 16.83
C ALA A 140 2.62 -12.87 17.02
N GLN A 141 3.48 -13.36 16.12
CA GLN A 141 4.93 -13.24 16.23
C GLN A 141 5.52 -11.94 15.65
N VAL A 142 4.76 -11.16 14.88
CA VAL A 142 5.27 -9.92 14.27
C VAL A 142 4.82 -8.71 15.09
N ALA A 143 5.72 -7.74 15.32
CA ALA A 143 5.40 -6.52 16.03
C ALA A 143 4.41 -5.63 15.23
N PHE A 144 3.61 -4.81 15.92
CA PHE A 144 2.59 -3.98 15.29
C PHE A 144 3.17 -2.97 14.29
N ASP A 145 4.24 -2.28 14.67
CA ASP A 145 4.93 -1.34 13.82
C ASP A 145 5.54 -1.99 12.56
N GLU A 146 6.10 -3.19 12.70
CA GLU A 146 6.69 -3.94 11.58
C GLU A 146 5.62 -4.49 10.61
N ILE A 147 4.45 -4.88 11.11
CA ILE A 147 3.37 -5.44 10.27
C ILE A 147 2.47 -4.36 9.64
N ALA A 148 2.42 -3.15 10.20
CA ALA A 148 1.56 -2.06 9.73
C ALA A 148 1.69 -1.79 8.21
N PRO A 149 2.89 -1.69 7.62
CA PRO A 149 3.03 -1.49 6.17
C PRO A 149 2.42 -2.59 5.30
N ILE A 150 2.25 -3.81 5.83
CA ILE A 150 1.72 -4.93 5.05
C ILE A 150 0.23 -4.74 4.71
N LEU A 151 -0.50 -3.97 5.54
CA LEU A 151 -1.94 -3.71 5.38
C LEU A 151 -2.29 -2.90 4.13
N CYS A 152 -1.31 -2.22 3.53
CA CYS A 152 -1.48 -1.57 2.25
C CYS A 152 -0.27 -1.81 1.33
N ALA A 153 0.92 -1.33 1.68
CA ALA A 153 2.10 -1.49 0.84
C ALA A 153 2.38 -2.96 0.50
N GLY A 154 2.36 -3.85 1.50
CA GLY A 154 2.63 -5.27 1.30
C GLY A 154 1.57 -5.98 0.44
N VAL A 155 0.30 -5.92 0.83
CA VAL A 155 -0.80 -6.54 0.05
C VAL A 155 -0.89 -5.99 -1.38
N THR A 156 -0.67 -4.69 -1.57
CA THR A 156 -0.75 -4.04 -2.88
C THR A 156 0.28 -4.59 -3.85
N VAL A 157 1.54 -4.71 -3.40
CA VAL A 157 2.60 -5.22 -4.27
C VAL A 157 2.55 -6.73 -4.38
N TYR A 158 2.13 -7.45 -3.33
CA TYR A 158 1.88 -8.89 -3.41
C TYR A 158 0.90 -9.20 -4.54
N LYS A 159 -0.29 -8.57 -4.52
CA LYS A 159 -1.29 -8.72 -5.59
C LYS A 159 -0.79 -8.19 -6.92
N GLY A 160 -0.09 -7.04 -6.91
CA GLY A 160 0.52 -6.44 -8.09
C GLY A 160 1.46 -7.41 -8.81
N ILE A 161 2.33 -8.10 -8.08
CA ILE A 161 3.24 -9.12 -8.62
C ILE A 161 2.45 -10.30 -9.17
N ARG A 162 1.48 -10.82 -8.42
CA ARG A 162 0.63 -11.95 -8.86
C ARG A 162 -0.02 -11.68 -10.22
N VAL A 163 -0.52 -10.46 -10.45
CA VAL A 163 -1.17 -10.09 -11.72
C VAL A 163 -0.21 -9.66 -12.82
N THR A 164 1.11 -9.72 -12.60
CA THR A 164 2.09 -9.71 -13.71
C THR A 164 2.15 -11.05 -14.45
N ASP A 165 1.55 -12.11 -13.88
CA ASP A 165 1.58 -13.48 -14.42
C ASP A 165 3.02 -14.04 -14.57
N THR A 166 3.99 -13.45 -13.84
CA THR A 166 5.37 -13.96 -13.76
C THR A 166 5.44 -15.24 -12.93
N ARG A 167 6.42 -16.08 -13.25
CA ARG A 167 6.65 -17.41 -12.67
C ARG A 167 8.04 -17.49 -12.05
N PRO A 168 8.27 -18.37 -11.06
CA PRO A 168 9.61 -18.59 -10.52
C PRO A 168 10.68 -18.78 -11.60
N GLY A 169 11.84 -18.15 -11.43
CA GLY A 169 12.93 -18.10 -12.41
C GLY A 169 12.77 -17.01 -13.48
N GLN A 170 11.67 -16.26 -13.48
CA GLN A 170 11.49 -15.12 -14.39
C GLN A 170 11.93 -13.79 -13.75
N TRP A 171 12.26 -12.84 -14.61
CA TRP A 171 12.61 -11.47 -14.25
C TRP A 171 11.38 -10.57 -14.03
N LEU A 172 11.34 -9.90 -12.89
CA LEU A 172 10.44 -8.80 -12.58
C LEU A 172 11.24 -7.50 -12.41
N ALA A 173 10.87 -6.46 -13.16
CA ALA A 173 11.38 -5.12 -12.94
C ALA A 173 10.44 -4.34 -11.98
N ILE A 174 10.99 -3.74 -10.93
CA ILE A 174 10.23 -2.95 -9.94
C ILE A 174 10.65 -1.50 -10.08
N SER A 175 9.72 -0.65 -10.52
CA SER A 175 9.95 0.77 -10.76
C SER A 175 9.42 1.62 -9.61
N GLY A 176 10.33 2.32 -8.93
CA GLY A 176 10.14 3.02 -7.66
C GLY A 176 10.40 2.09 -6.48
N ILE A 177 11.37 2.44 -5.62
CA ILE A 177 11.75 1.70 -4.40
C ILE A 177 11.45 2.54 -3.16
N GLY A 178 10.20 3.03 -3.09
CA GLY A 178 9.66 3.69 -1.90
C GLY A 178 9.00 2.69 -0.94
N GLY A 179 7.96 3.15 -0.23
CA GLY A 179 7.20 2.32 0.71
C GLY A 179 6.65 1.02 0.12
N LEU A 180 6.15 1.05 -1.13
CA LEU A 180 5.70 -0.15 -1.84
C LEU A 180 6.88 -0.94 -2.42
N GLY A 181 7.74 -0.29 -3.19
CA GLY A 181 8.78 -0.99 -3.96
C GLY A 181 9.78 -1.78 -3.12
N HIS A 182 10.16 -1.30 -1.93
CA HIS A 182 11.13 -2.02 -1.10
C HIS A 182 10.57 -3.35 -0.55
N VAL A 183 9.28 -3.43 -0.20
CA VAL A 183 8.65 -4.72 0.13
C VAL A 183 8.35 -5.54 -1.12
N ALA A 184 8.10 -4.91 -2.27
CA ALA A 184 7.92 -5.62 -3.54
C ALA A 184 9.15 -6.42 -3.94
N VAL A 185 10.36 -5.89 -3.71
CA VAL A 185 11.61 -6.63 -3.92
C VAL A 185 11.59 -7.94 -3.12
N GLN A 186 11.24 -7.86 -1.84
CA GLN A 186 11.23 -9.02 -0.94
C GLN A 186 10.15 -10.04 -1.34
N TYR A 187 8.92 -9.60 -1.63
CA TYR A 187 7.87 -10.49 -2.12
C TYR A 187 8.27 -11.18 -3.43
N ALA A 188 8.85 -10.45 -4.38
CA ALA A 188 9.30 -11.01 -5.64
C ALA A 188 10.39 -12.07 -5.44
N ARG A 189 11.36 -11.82 -4.54
CA ARG A 189 12.38 -12.80 -4.16
C ARG A 189 11.77 -14.05 -3.52
N ALA A 190 10.85 -13.86 -2.58
CA ALA A 190 10.15 -14.96 -1.92
C ALA A 190 9.25 -15.77 -2.88
N MET A 191 8.75 -15.14 -3.96
CA MET A 191 8.03 -15.78 -5.06
C MET A 191 8.97 -16.44 -6.10
N GLY A 192 10.28 -16.47 -5.85
CA GLY A 192 11.27 -17.11 -6.71
C GLY A 192 11.62 -16.32 -7.98
N LEU A 193 11.36 -15.01 -8.01
CA LEU A 193 11.65 -14.15 -9.16
C LEU A 193 13.06 -13.55 -9.07
N HIS A 194 13.68 -13.33 -10.23
CA HIS A 194 14.82 -12.44 -10.36
C HIS A 194 14.32 -10.99 -10.37
N VAL A 195 15.04 -10.09 -9.69
CA VAL A 195 14.56 -8.71 -9.47
C VAL A 195 15.53 -7.69 -10.04
N ALA A 196 15.01 -6.82 -10.91
CA ALA A 196 15.65 -5.57 -11.31
C ALA A 196 14.93 -4.39 -10.64
N ALA A 197 15.65 -3.54 -9.91
CA ALA A 197 15.11 -2.39 -9.22
C ALA A 197 15.49 -1.08 -9.94
N ILE A 198 14.52 -0.19 -10.11
CA ILE A 198 14.67 1.06 -10.84
C ILE A 198 14.20 2.20 -9.94
N ASP A 199 15.04 3.19 -9.74
CA ASP A 199 14.73 4.43 -9.02
C ASP A 199 15.63 5.56 -9.53
N ILE A 200 15.43 6.78 -9.03
CA ILE A 200 16.30 7.94 -9.30
C ILE A 200 17.17 8.31 -8.09
N SER A 201 17.01 7.59 -6.98
CA SER A 201 17.77 7.82 -5.74
C SER A 201 18.78 6.69 -5.50
N PRO A 202 20.08 7.00 -5.41
CA PRO A 202 21.12 6.02 -5.09
C PRO A 202 20.88 5.27 -3.77
N ASP A 203 20.35 5.93 -2.74
CA ASP A 203 20.08 5.33 -1.44
C ASP A 203 18.94 4.30 -1.52
N LYS A 204 17.89 4.60 -2.28
CA LYS A 204 16.79 3.65 -2.55
C LYS A 204 17.27 2.44 -3.34
N LEU A 205 18.18 2.62 -4.28
CA LEU A 205 18.81 1.51 -5.00
C LEU A 205 19.74 0.70 -4.09
N ALA A 206 20.45 1.33 -3.17
CA ALA A 206 21.26 0.63 -2.17
C ALA A 206 20.38 -0.24 -1.27
N LEU A 207 19.24 0.29 -0.80
CA LEU A 207 18.24 -0.50 -0.07
C LEU A 207 17.72 -1.67 -0.91
N ALA A 208 17.40 -1.45 -2.19
CA ALA A 208 16.96 -2.54 -3.07
C ALA A 208 17.97 -3.69 -3.16
N ARG A 209 19.27 -3.38 -3.28
CA ARG A 209 20.35 -4.40 -3.29
C ARG A 209 20.39 -5.19 -1.99
N GLN A 210 20.33 -4.49 -0.85
CA GLN A 210 20.32 -5.13 0.47
C GLN A 210 19.14 -6.09 0.64
N LEU A 211 17.99 -5.75 0.03
CA LEU A 211 16.77 -6.55 0.07
C LEU A 211 16.71 -7.66 -1.00
N GLY A 212 17.74 -7.80 -1.85
CA GLY A 212 17.89 -8.91 -2.78
C GLY A 212 17.66 -8.59 -4.26
N ALA A 213 17.59 -7.31 -4.66
CA ALA A 213 17.62 -6.94 -6.08
C ALA A 213 18.97 -7.33 -6.71
N GLU A 214 18.91 -8.04 -7.85
CA GLU A 214 20.10 -8.52 -8.57
C GLU A 214 20.65 -7.46 -9.52
N LEU A 215 19.76 -6.66 -10.09
CA LEU A 215 20.08 -5.53 -10.95
C LEU A 215 19.47 -4.26 -10.35
N THR A 216 20.22 -3.16 -10.41
CA THR A 216 19.75 -1.85 -9.97
C THR A 216 20.11 -0.81 -11.00
N ILE A 217 19.17 0.08 -11.32
CA ILE A 217 19.33 1.06 -12.38
C ILE A 217 18.92 2.43 -11.86
N ASP A 218 19.82 3.40 -11.97
CA ASP A 218 19.54 4.80 -11.70
C ASP A 218 18.97 5.46 -12.96
N ALA A 219 17.66 5.68 -12.96
CA ALA A 219 16.92 6.26 -14.07
C ALA A 219 17.20 7.77 -14.27
N SER A 220 17.97 8.40 -13.37
CA SER A 220 18.46 9.78 -13.56
C SER A 220 19.75 9.82 -14.41
N ILE A 221 20.45 8.69 -14.54
CA ILE A 221 21.72 8.57 -15.25
C ILE A 221 21.53 7.78 -16.56
N ASP A 222 20.87 6.63 -16.47
CA ASP A 222 20.70 5.69 -17.57
C ASP A 222 19.23 5.60 -18.03
N ASP A 223 19.02 5.13 -19.26
CA ASP A 223 17.70 4.74 -19.76
C ASP A 223 17.38 3.30 -19.28
N PRO A 224 16.44 3.11 -18.33
CA PRO A 224 16.19 1.78 -17.75
C PRO A 224 15.72 0.76 -18.77
N ALA A 225 14.99 1.18 -19.80
CA ALA A 225 14.54 0.30 -20.86
C ALA A 225 15.74 -0.27 -21.63
N LYS A 226 16.70 0.56 -22.02
CA LYS A 226 17.89 0.11 -22.75
C LYS A 226 18.74 -0.84 -21.91
N VAL A 227 18.95 -0.52 -20.63
CA VAL A 227 19.74 -1.35 -19.72
C VAL A 227 19.06 -2.72 -19.53
N ILE A 228 17.78 -2.76 -19.21
CA ILE A 228 17.05 -4.03 -19.02
C ILE A 228 17.00 -4.87 -20.30
N GLN A 229 16.81 -4.25 -21.47
CA GLN A 229 16.83 -5.00 -22.73
C GLN A 229 18.22 -5.59 -23.00
N LYS A 230 19.29 -4.84 -22.73
CA LYS A 230 20.66 -5.29 -22.94
C LYS A 230 21.08 -6.39 -21.95
N GLU A 231 20.86 -6.18 -20.66
CA GLU A 231 21.42 -7.05 -19.61
C GLU A 231 20.61 -8.34 -19.43
N ILE A 232 19.29 -8.29 -19.59
CA ILE A 232 18.39 -9.43 -19.28
C ILE A 232 17.39 -9.77 -20.41
N GLY A 233 17.50 -9.12 -21.58
CA GLY A 233 16.60 -9.36 -22.71
C GLY A 233 15.15 -8.90 -22.47
N GLY A 234 14.97 -7.90 -21.61
CA GLY A 234 13.65 -7.41 -21.18
C GLY A 234 13.09 -8.19 -19.99
N ALA A 235 12.34 -7.54 -19.11
CA ALA A 235 11.71 -8.21 -17.96
C ALA A 235 10.42 -8.93 -18.39
N HIS A 236 10.10 -10.07 -17.75
CA HIS A 236 8.85 -10.80 -18.03
C HIS A 236 7.64 -10.07 -17.45
N GLY A 237 7.82 -9.47 -16.27
CA GLY A 237 6.87 -8.57 -15.66
C GLY A 237 7.52 -7.24 -15.29
N VAL A 238 6.72 -6.19 -15.21
CA VAL A 238 7.11 -4.92 -14.60
C VAL A 238 6.06 -4.51 -13.59
N LEU A 239 6.46 -4.14 -12.38
CA LEU A 239 5.60 -3.54 -11.37
C LEU A 239 5.95 -2.06 -11.20
N VAL A 240 5.01 -1.16 -11.49
CA VAL A 240 5.22 0.29 -11.36
C VAL A 240 4.60 0.79 -10.07
N THR A 241 5.44 1.12 -9.09
CA THR A 241 5.04 1.70 -7.79
C THR A 241 5.43 3.17 -7.65
N ALA A 242 6.22 3.71 -8.58
CA ALA A 242 6.63 5.10 -8.63
C ALA A 242 5.46 6.07 -8.84
N VAL A 243 5.58 7.28 -8.28
CA VAL A 243 4.63 8.39 -8.42
C VAL A 243 5.02 9.36 -9.55
N SER A 244 5.46 8.82 -10.70
CA SER A 244 5.86 9.64 -11.86
C SER A 244 5.36 9.04 -13.17
N ARG A 245 4.73 9.86 -14.02
CA ARG A 245 4.28 9.46 -15.36
C ARG A 245 5.40 8.95 -16.26
N SER A 246 6.64 9.43 -16.09
CA SER A 246 7.79 8.95 -16.87
C SER A 246 8.10 7.49 -16.57
N ALA A 247 7.95 7.05 -15.32
CA ALA A 247 8.19 5.68 -14.91
C ALA A 247 7.20 4.69 -15.56
N PHE A 248 5.95 5.12 -15.76
CA PHE A 248 4.92 4.34 -16.47
C PHE A 248 5.29 4.18 -17.95
N ALA A 249 5.74 5.26 -18.59
CA ALA A 249 6.18 5.20 -19.99
C ALA A 249 7.43 4.33 -20.17
N GLN A 250 8.41 4.45 -19.27
CA GLN A 250 9.64 3.64 -19.28
C GLN A 250 9.35 2.15 -19.12
N ALA A 251 8.35 1.77 -18.30
CA ALA A 251 7.96 0.37 -18.07
C ALA A 251 7.65 -0.40 -19.36
N LEU A 252 7.06 0.26 -20.35
CA LEU A 252 6.71 -0.33 -21.64
C LEU A 252 7.94 -0.66 -22.50
N GLY A 253 9.07 0.00 -22.26
CA GLY A 253 10.35 -0.34 -22.89
C GLY A 253 11.16 -1.38 -22.11
N MET A 254 10.90 -1.53 -20.81
CA MET A 254 11.56 -2.52 -19.95
C MET A 254 11.01 -3.94 -20.17
N VAL A 255 9.72 -4.07 -20.49
CA VAL A 255 9.06 -5.37 -20.66
C VAL A 255 9.48 -6.07 -21.96
N ARG A 256 9.64 -7.41 -21.91
CA ARG A 256 9.89 -8.23 -23.10
C ARG A 256 8.61 -8.50 -23.90
N ARG A 257 8.74 -9.10 -25.08
CA ARG A 257 7.59 -9.59 -25.86
C ARG A 257 6.74 -10.57 -25.04
N GLY A 258 5.43 -10.37 -25.05
CA GLY A 258 4.45 -11.16 -24.29
C GLY A 258 4.44 -10.89 -22.79
N GLY A 259 5.19 -9.90 -22.29
CA GLY A 259 5.24 -9.59 -20.86
C GLY A 259 4.10 -8.67 -20.39
N THR A 260 4.00 -8.53 -19.07
CA THR A 260 2.93 -7.77 -18.41
C THR A 260 3.48 -6.64 -17.55
N VAL A 261 2.90 -5.45 -17.71
CA VAL A 261 3.16 -4.29 -16.85
C VAL A 261 1.97 -4.10 -15.90
N ALA A 262 2.20 -4.32 -14.60
CA ALA A 262 1.24 -4.06 -13.53
C ALA A 262 1.46 -2.66 -12.93
N LEU A 263 0.37 -1.91 -12.73
CA LEU A 263 0.40 -0.52 -12.27
C LEU A 263 -0.21 -0.41 -10.87
N ASN A 264 0.58 0.04 -9.90
CA ASN A 264 0.12 0.38 -8.54
C ASN A 264 0.21 1.88 -8.23
N GLY A 265 1.18 2.60 -8.82
CA GLY A 265 1.31 4.04 -8.60
C GLY A 265 0.04 4.80 -9.04
N LEU A 266 -0.28 5.90 -8.36
CA LEU A 266 -1.45 6.72 -8.64
C LEU A 266 -1.11 8.22 -8.82
N PRO A 267 -0.13 8.59 -9.68
CA PRO A 267 0.07 10.00 -10.01
C PRO A 267 -1.13 10.54 -10.82
N PRO A 268 -1.44 11.84 -10.73
CA PRO A 268 -2.50 12.43 -11.55
C PRO A 268 -2.13 12.48 -13.05
N GLY A 269 -3.15 12.36 -13.90
CA GLY A 269 -3.05 12.48 -15.36
C GLY A 269 -2.70 11.17 -16.09
N ASP A 270 -2.40 11.29 -17.39
CA ASP A 270 -2.19 10.16 -18.29
C ASP A 270 -0.70 9.92 -18.63
N PHE A 271 -0.38 8.74 -19.15
CA PHE A 271 0.92 8.43 -19.76
C PHE A 271 0.72 7.83 -21.16
N PRO A 272 1.68 8.01 -22.10
CA PRO A 272 1.53 7.51 -23.46
C PRO A 272 1.66 5.98 -23.52
N LEU A 273 0.67 5.32 -24.12
CA LEU A 273 0.74 3.90 -24.50
C LEU A 273 1.01 3.78 -26.01
N PRO A 274 2.25 3.45 -26.42
CA PRO A 274 2.63 3.37 -27.83
C PRO A 274 1.97 2.15 -28.49
N ILE A 275 0.93 2.41 -29.29
CA ILE A 275 0.08 1.38 -29.90
C ILE A 275 0.91 0.36 -30.69
N PHE A 276 1.77 0.83 -31.60
CA PHE A 276 2.52 -0.05 -32.50
C PHE A 276 3.40 -1.05 -31.74
N SER A 277 4.19 -0.59 -30.78
CA SER A 277 5.06 -1.49 -30.01
C SER A 277 4.27 -2.37 -29.04
N THR A 278 3.17 -1.86 -28.47
CA THR A 278 2.27 -2.64 -27.61
C THR A 278 1.67 -3.82 -28.38
N VAL A 279 1.13 -3.56 -29.57
CA VAL A 279 0.54 -4.58 -30.45
C VAL A 279 1.61 -5.55 -30.96
N LEU A 280 2.70 -5.04 -31.54
CA LEU A 280 3.73 -5.88 -32.17
C LEU A 280 4.41 -6.81 -31.16
N ASN A 281 4.57 -6.37 -29.91
CA ASN A 281 5.21 -7.15 -28.85
C ASN A 281 4.21 -7.92 -27.99
N GLY A 282 2.90 -7.77 -28.19
CA GLY A 282 1.87 -8.44 -27.39
C GLY A 282 1.95 -8.09 -25.89
N ILE A 283 2.16 -6.81 -25.57
CA ILE A 283 2.32 -6.35 -24.18
C ILE A 283 0.96 -6.24 -23.50
N THR A 284 0.85 -6.74 -22.27
CA THR A 284 -0.30 -6.50 -21.39
C THR A 284 0.00 -5.34 -20.44
N VAL A 285 -0.94 -4.41 -20.29
CA VAL A 285 -0.89 -3.36 -19.25
C VAL A 285 -2.10 -3.52 -18.35
N ARG A 286 -1.89 -3.64 -17.04
CA ARG A 286 -2.93 -4.00 -16.08
C ARG A 286 -2.85 -3.12 -14.83
N GLY A 287 -3.94 -2.44 -14.49
CA GLY A 287 -4.08 -1.80 -13.19
C GLY A 287 -4.25 -2.85 -12.09
N SER A 288 -3.63 -2.63 -10.93
CA SER A 288 -3.82 -3.47 -9.74
C SER A 288 -4.06 -2.60 -8.52
N ILE A 289 -5.22 -2.78 -7.89
CA ILE A 289 -5.66 -2.00 -6.73
C ILE A 289 -5.69 -2.87 -5.47
N VAL A 290 -4.86 -2.50 -4.49
CA VAL A 290 -4.68 -3.17 -3.20
C VAL A 290 -4.68 -4.70 -3.32
N GLY A 291 -5.38 -5.41 -2.44
CA GLY A 291 -5.71 -6.82 -2.60
C GLY A 291 -7.01 -7.16 -1.88
N THR A 292 -7.55 -8.33 -2.19
CA THR A 292 -8.71 -8.92 -1.50
C THR A 292 -8.34 -9.29 -0.06
N ARG A 293 -9.32 -9.71 0.74
CA ARG A 293 -9.04 -10.26 2.08
C ARG A 293 -8.13 -11.49 2.02
N ARG A 294 -8.28 -12.29 0.97
CA ARG A 294 -7.41 -13.43 0.71
C ARG A 294 -5.99 -13.00 0.37
N ASP A 295 -5.83 -12.02 -0.52
CA ASP A 295 -4.52 -11.45 -0.85
C ASP A 295 -3.84 -10.84 0.38
N LEU A 296 -4.62 -10.19 1.26
CA LEU A 296 -4.11 -9.61 2.51
C LEU A 296 -3.62 -10.69 3.48
N GLN A 297 -4.38 -11.78 3.66
CA GLN A 297 -3.93 -12.86 4.52
C GLN A 297 -2.66 -13.52 3.95
N GLU A 298 -2.64 -13.81 2.65
CA GLU A 298 -1.46 -14.37 1.98
C GLU A 298 -0.24 -13.44 2.13
N SER A 299 -0.41 -12.12 2.01
CA SER A 299 0.70 -11.18 2.18
C SER A 299 1.20 -11.08 3.62
N LEU A 300 0.30 -11.18 4.61
CA LEU A 300 0.64 -11.24 6.03
C LEU A 300 1.41 -12.52 6.38
N ASP A 301 1.06 -13.66 5.77
CA ASP A 301 1.72 -14.94 6.01
C ASP A 301 3.21 -14.90 5.59
N PHE A 302 3.55 -14.22 4.49
CA PHE A 302 4.96 -14.02 4.10
C PHE A 302 5.74 -13.20 5.15
N ALA A 303 5.10 -12.21 5.77
CA ALA A 303 5.73 -11.45 6.85
C ALA A 303 5.84 -12.29 8.13
N ALA A 304 4.83 -13.11 8.42
CA ALA A 304 4.80 -14.04 9.54
C ALA A 304 5.91 -15.09 9.46
N ASP A 305 6.25 -15.54 8.25
CA ASP A 305 7.34 -16.49 7.95
C ASP A 305 8.72 -15.81 7.85
N GLY A 306 8.79 -14.49 8.05
CA GLY A 306 10.04 -13.73 8.00
C GLY A 306 10.61 -13.52 6.59
N LEU A 307 9.84 -13.82 5.54
CA LEU A 307 10.24 -13.65 4.15
C LEU A 307 10.17 -12.19 3.69
N VAL A 308 9.34 -11.39 4.36
CA VAL A 308 9.19 -9.95 4.10
C VAL A 308 9.23 -9.19 5.41
N ARG A 309 10.13 -8.21 5.51
CA ARG A 309 10.21 -7.27 6.63
C ARG A 309 10.31 -5.85 6.09
N ALA A 310 9.34 -5.00 6.43
CA ALA A 310 9.35 -3.61 6.00
C ALA A 310 10.54 -2.86 6.64
N HIS A 311 11.22 -2.04 5.85
CA HIS A 311 12.20 -1.07 6.36
C HIS A 311 11.42 0.13 6.89
N ILE A 312 11.41 0.31 8.21
CA ILE A 312 10.55 1.29 8.88
C ILE A 312 11.34 2.31 9.70
N HIS A 313 10.80 3.52 9.73
CA HIS A 313 11.15 4.57 10.68
C HIS A 313 9.95 4.87 11.57
N ARG A 314 10.17 4.90 12.88
CA ARG A 314 9.11 5.21 13.84
C ARG A 314 8.97 6.73 14.00
N ASP A 315 7.75 7.22 14.07
CA ASP A 315 7.45 8.61 14.42
C ASP A 315 6.19 8.67 15.32
N ARG A 316 5.80 9.87 15.74
CA ARG A 316 4.61 10.12 16.56
C ARG A 316 3.51 10.80 15.76
N LEU A 317 2.25 10.59 16.14
CA LEU A 317 1.09 11.20 15.49
C LEU A 317 1.21 12.74 15.44
N GLY A 318 1.73 13.35 16.50
CA GLY A 318 1.96 14.80 16.57
C GLY A 318 2.90 15.38 15.51
N ASN A 319 3.74 14.55 14.86
CA ASN A 319 4.69 14.96 13.82
C ASN A 319 4.16 14.69 12.39
N ILE A 320 2.89 14.32 12.21
CA ILE A 320 2.36 13.87 10.90
C ILE A 320 2.59 14.87 9.76
N ASN A 321 2.55 16.17 10.02
CA ASN A 321 2.81 17.19 9.01
C ASN A 321 4.26 17.19 8.51
N ASP A 322 5.23 16.98 9.40
CA ASP A 322 6.66 16.85 9.04
C ASP A 322 6.90 15.55 8.27
N VAL A 323 6.23 14.47 8.67
CA VAL A 323 6.24 13.18 7.96
C VAL A 323 5.73 13.36 6.53
N PHE A 324 4.62 14.07 6.35
CA PHE A 324 4.04 14.40 5.04
C PHE A 324 5.01 15.23 4.19
N ALA A 325 5.69 16.22 4.78
CA ALA A 325 6.71 17.00 4.09
C ALA A 325 7.87 16.13 3.58
N LYS A 326 8.43 15.25 4.43
CA LYS A 326 9.50 14.31 4.03
C LYS A 326 9.07 13.37 2.90
N LEU A 327 7.83 12.89 2.93
CA LEU A 327 7.27 12.04 1.88
C LEU A 327 7.14 12.78 0.54
N ARG A 328 6.65 14.03 0.54
CA ARG A 328 6.56 14.87 -0.68
C ARG A 328 7.93 15.13 -1.28
N GLU A 329 8.94 15.35 -0.44
CA GLU A 329 10.33 15.56 -0.87
C GLU A 329 11.05 14.26 -1.27
N GLY A 330 10.40 13.10 -1.13
CA GLY A 330 11.00 11.80 -1.46
C GLY A 330 12.14 11.36 -0.53
N LYS A 331 12.28 12.00 0.65
CA LYS A 331 13.35 11.78 1.64
C LYS A 331 13.12 10.62 2.60
N VAL A 332 12.13 9.77 2.31
CA VAL A 332 11.84 8.56 3.08
C VAL A 332 12.35 7.35 2.32
N ASP A 333 13.24 6.60 2.93
CA ASP A 333 13.62 5.25 2.56
C ASP A 333 12.71 4.25 3.30
N GLY A 334 12.03 3.38 2.55
CA GLY A 334 11.03 2.48 3.12
C GLY A 334 9.75 3.20 3.56
N ARG A 335 9.36 3.04 4.82
CA ARG A 335 8.07 3.49 5.38
C ARG A 335 8.24 4.23 6.70
N ILE A 336 7.43 5.26 6.93
CA ILE A 336 7.24 5.83 8.26
C ILE A 336 6.02 5.15 8.90
N VAL A 337 6.12 4.83 10.18
CA VAL A 337 5.05 4.23 10.97
C VAL A 337 4.88 5.02 12.26
N LEU A 338 3.66 5.51 12.51
CA LEU A 338 3.28 6.19 13.73
C LEU A 338 3.14 5.16 14.84
N THR A 339 3.89 5.29 15.93
CA THR A 339 3.86 4.33 17.07
C THR A 339 3.49 4.98 18.40
N ASP A 340 3.50 6.32 18.44
CA ASP A 340 3.01 7.09 19.57
C ASP A 340 1.76 7.85 19.12
N MET A 341 0.60 7.32 19.52
CA MET A 341 -0.73 7.87 19.19
C MET A 341 -1.22 8.89 20.23
N HIS A 342 -0.47 9.06 21.33
CA HIS A 342 -0.85 9.87 22.49
C HIS A 342 -0.21 11.26 22.49
#